data_AF-A0A3A4JYX0-F1
#
_entry.id   AF-A0A3A4JYX0-F1
#
_cell.length_a   1.000
_cell.length_b   1.000
_cell.length_c   1.000
_cell.angle_alpha   90.00
_cell.angle_beta   90.00
_cell.angle_gamma   90.00
#
_symmetry.space_group_name_H-M   'P 1'
#
loop_
_entity.id
_entity.type
_entity.pdbx_description
1 polymer ?
#
loop_
_entity_poly.entity_id
_entity_poly.type
_entity_poly.pdbx_seq_one_letter_code
_entity_poly.pdbx_strand_id
1 'polypeptide(L)'
;MGHEIARELAALGPEGWRRLEVFFAMTTAAEMAVAVYYDDEDRSVRATPTEEILALAREHRDLSAQLGDGAWWRLLLTLTSAGALEIDYDYGDVPFPDEQMFPPEVYRADLEAYPRRTLPIWLAAYVGHDNRQSRPAELAAQQARADREAGNRGVLSQEEFPAFPLMQARWAVIAAAFVAVRSDWGPRVLPALGWFEGTRRSGATLYSLPGGRGVLSGGVWNAPELDATYNNAAPMPDYYGGAPEWVANPVLNPRAATGLLSFCYWWEGGRWYRGESPTSDLLAEAVPGVWTSQTVIDVILGVFGEEPTERRRKAVQTLVAAAEVGVVTRDTLADVFGDTGAFDIDSALFQLSLAGVAMILPDPLPESEAISRVRQYILDQDMDTTGYPLEDLHAERFSVGWMVFVPTQPGEISIGRAIFYIGDDGVLEQSSSSVSPSVYIAEFEQRFQRRYGTAD
;
A
#
# COMPACT_ATOMS: atom_id res chain seq x y z
N MET A 1 -39.75 -11.84 21.45
CA MET A 1 -38.67 -10.93 21.88
C MET A 1 -38.16 -9.97 20.81
N GLY A 2 -37.65 -10.36 19.64
CA GLY A 2 -37.13 -9.36 18.67
C GLY A 2 -38.10 -8.21 18.32
N HIS A 3 -39.37 -8.53 18.09
CA HIS A 3 -40.44 -7.54 17.86
C HIS A 3 -40.82 -6.72 19.10
N GLU A 4 -40.55 -7.23 20.29
CA GLU A 4 -40.82 -6.57 21.56
C GLU A 4 -39.73 -5.54 21.87
N ILE A 5 -38.46 -5.92 21.69
CA ILE A 5 -37.30 -5.02 21.71
C ILE A 5 -37.53 -3.85 20.73
N ALA A 6 -37.95 -4.14 19.50
CA ALA A 6 -38.26 -3.13 18.50
C ALA A 6 -39.34 -2.13 18.96
N ARG A 7 -40.39 -2.63 19.61
CA ARG A 7 -41.53 -1.83 20.08
C ARG A 7 -41.11 -0.89 21.22
N GLU A 8 -40.36 -1.40 22.19
CA GLU A 8 -39.86 -0.61 23.31
C GLU A 8 -38.89 0.47 22.83
N LEU A 9 -38.00 0.15 21.89
CA LEU A 9 -37.12 1.15 21.26
C LEU A 9 -37.90 2.22 20.48
N ALA A 10 -38.96 1.84 19.77
CA ALA A 10 -39.80 2.79 19.04
C ALA A 10 -40.50 3.77 19.98
N ALA A 11 -40.92 3.32 21.17
CA ALA A 11 -41.58 4.15 22.18
C ALA A 11 -40.64 5.21 22.79
N LEU A 12 -39.32 4.99 22.73
CA LEU A 12 -38.30 5.95 23.19
C LEU A 12 -37.89 6.97 22.11
N GLY A 13 -38.35 6.79 20.88
CA GLY A 13 -37.93 7.65 19.77
C GLY A 13 -38.41 9.10 19.93
N PRO A 14 -37.56 10.10 19.59
CA PRO A 14 -37.95 11.50 19.63
C PRO A 14 -39.07 11.80 18.62
N GLU A 15 -39.92 12.77 18.93
CA GLU A 15 -41.01 13.16 18.02
C GLU A 15 -40.48 13.46 16.60
N GLY A 16 -41.12 12.87 15.58
CA GLY A 16 -40.75 13.07 14.18
C GLY A 16 -39.70 12.09 13.62
N TRP A 17 -39.25 11.10 14.38
CA TRP A 17 -38.34 10.07 13.85
C TRP A 17 -39.01 9.24 12.73
N ARG A 18 -38.18 8.79 11.77
CA ARG A 18 -38.59 8.03 10.57
C ARG A 18 -37.90 6.68 10.45
N ARG A 19 -36.65 6.62 10.86
CA ARG A 19 -35.84 5.40 10.85
C ARG A 19 -35.09 5.30 12.17
N LEU A 20 -35.04 4.08 12.69
CA LEU A 20 -34.29 3.68 13.86
C LEU A 20 -33.32 2.59 13.43
N GLU A 21 -32.05 2.76 13.76
CA GLU A 21 -31.02 1.74 13.62
C GLU A 21 -30.45 1.47 15.00
N VAL A 22 -30.41 0.21 15.41
CA VAL A 22 -29.88 -0.21 16.71
C VAL A 22 -28.93 -1.37 16.52
N PHE A 23 -27.83 -1.35 17.27
CA PHE A 23 -27.04 -2.55 17.50
C PHE A 23 -26.97 -2.83 19.00
N PHE A 24 -26.95 -4.11 19.33
CA PHE A 24 -26.53 -4.63 20.63
C PHE A 24 -25.32 -5.53 20.38
N ALA A 25 -24.19 -5.25 21.01
CA ALA A 25 -23.04 -6.14 21.09
C ALA A 25 -22.99 -6.72 22.50
N MET A 26 -23.04 -8.05 22.63
CA MET A 26 -23.20 -8.70 23.93
C MET A 26 -22.34 -9.96 24.08
N THR A 27 -21.82 -10.12 25.28
CA THR A 27 -21.13 -11.30 25.79
C THR A 27 -21.61 -11.57 27.22
N THR A 28 -21.14 -12.64 27.86
CA THR A 28 -21.40 -12.88 29.30
C THR A 28 -20.79 -11.84 30.24
N ALA A 29 -19.73 -11.14 29.83
CA ALA A 29 -18.96 -10.25 30.69
C ALA A 29 -19.10 -8.75 30.35
N ALA A 30 -19.52 -8.43 29.13
CA ALA A 30 -19.71 -7.05 28.67
C ALA A 30 -20.87 -6.93 27.67
N GLU A 31 -21.53 -5.78 27.71
CA GLU A 31 -22.57 -5.40 26.78
C GLU A 31 -22.39 -3.94 26.33
N MET A 32 -22.76 -3.65 25.09
CA MET A 32 -22.80 -2.33 24.50
C MET A 32 -24.02 -2.24 23.60
N ALA A 33 -24.77 -1.15 23.68
CA ALA A 33 -25.87 -0.91 22.77
C ALA A 33 -26.01 0.57 22.45
N VAL A 34 -26.34 0.87 21.19
CA VAL A 34 -26.60 2.23 20.72
C VAL A 34 -27.79 2.19 19.79
N ALA A 35 -28.75 3.07 20.05
CA ALA A 35 -29.86 3.37 19.16
C ALA A 35 -29.60 4.71 18.46
N VAL A 36 -29.84 4.76 17.16
CA VAL A 36 -29.72 5.96 16.33
C VAL A 36 -31.05 6.21 15.65
N TYR A 37 -31.66 7.35 15.93
CA TYR A 37 -32.92 7.79 15.33
C TYR A 37 -32.63 8.83 14.26
N TYR A 38 -33.25 8.68 13.09
CA TYR A 38 -33.15 9.60 11.96
C TYR A 38 -34.51 10.23 11.67
N ASP A 39 -34.55 11.51 11.34
CA ASP A 39 -35.75 12.22 10.89
C ASP A 39 -35.91 12.25 9.36
N ASP A 40 -36.88 13.01 8.85
CA ASP A 40 -37.13 13.20 7.40
C ASP A 40 -35.98 13.91 6.66
N GLU A 41 -35.10 14.62 7.37
CA GLU A 41 -33.93 15.33 6.82
C GLU A 41 -32.63 14.51 6.99
N ASP A 42 -32.74 13.24 7.39
CA ASP A 42 -31.64 12.32 7.71
C ASP A 42 -30.71 12.83 8.84
N ARG A 43 -31.23 13.72 9.71
CA ARG A 43 -30.51 14.16 10.91
C ARG A 43 -30.64 13.07 11.96
N SER A 44 -29.53 12.76 12.64
CA SER A 44 -29.46 11.67 13.59
C SER A 44 -29.32 12.12 15.04
N VAL A 45 -29.98 11.39 15.94
CA VAL A 45 -29.83 11.50 17.40
C VAL A 45 -29.49 10.13 17.97
N ARG A 46 -28.42 10.06 18.75
CA ARG A 46 -28.00 8.84 19.46
C ARG A 46 -28.69 8.76 20.81
N ALA A 47 -29.17 7.58 21.16
CA ALA A 47 -29.68 7.25 22.47
C ALA A 47 -29.09 5.92 22.95
N THR A 48 -29.04 5.75 24.27
CA THR A 48 -28.67 4.48 24.90
C THR A 48 -29.97 3.74 25.24
N PRO A 49 -30.15 2.47 24.81
CA PRO A 49 -31.28 1.65 25.24
C PRO A 49 -31.38 1.56 26.76
N THR A 50 -32.60 1.48 27.28
CA THR A 50 -32.85 1.34 28.72
C THR A 50 -32.45 -0.05 29.22
N GLU A 51 -32.23 -0.17 30.53
CA GLU A 51 -31.93 -1.45 31.17
C GLU A 51 -33.00 -2.52 30.91
N GLU A 52 -34.28 -2.13 30.80
CA GLU A 52 -35.37 -3.04 30.45
C GLU A 52 -35.21 -3.62 29.04
N ILE A 53 -34.78 -2.79 28.08
CA ILE A 53 -34.50 -3.23 26.70
C ILE A 53 -33.24 -4.09 26.65
N LEU A 54 -32.20 -3.74 27.42
CA LEU A 54 -30.99 -4.57 27.55
C LEU A 54 -31.31 -5.94 28.15
N ALA A 55 -32.20 -6.01 29.15
CA ALA A 55 -32.65 -7.27 29.74
C ALA A 55 -33.39 -8.14 28.72
N LEU A 56 -34.26 -7.56 27.88
CA LEU A 56 -34.91 -8.29 26.78
C LEU A 56 -33.90 -8.80 25.75
N ALA A 57 -32.87 -8.02 25.43
CA ALA A 57 -31.80 -8.43 24.52
C ALA A 57 -30.94 -9.56 25.12
N ARG A 58 -30.64 -9.53 26.42
CA ARG A 58 -29.96 -10.62 27.13
C ARG A 58 -30.77 -11.91 27.12
N GLU A 59 -32.05 -11.83 27.48
CA GLU A 59 -32.95 -12.99 27.41
C GLU A 59 -33.01 -13.55 25.99
N HIS A 60 -33.03 -12.67 24.98
CA HIS A 60 -33.04 -13.08 23.58
C HIS A 60 -31.77 -13.82 23.21
N ARG A 61 -30.61 -13.32 23.64
CA ARG A 61 -29.33 -13.98 23.44
C ARG A 61 -29.29 -15.36 24.08
N ASP A 62 -29.74 -15.49 25.32
CA ASP A 62 -29.74 -16.76 26.05
C ASP A 62 -30.69 -17.80 25.43
N LEU A 63 -31.81 -17.37 24.86
CA LEU A 63 -32.68 -18.24 24.05
C LEU A 63 -32.01 -18.64 22.73
N SER A 64 -31.41 -17.69 22.02
CA SER A 64 -30.66 -17.97 20.78
C SER A 64 -29.52 -18.96 21.01
N ALA A 65 -28.84 -18.90 22.16
CA ALA A 65 -27.77 -19.81 22.55
C ALA A 65 -28.18 -21.29 22.59
N GLN A 66 -29.47 -21.55 22.82
CA GLN A 66 -30.04 -22.91 22.86
C GLN A 66 -30.49 -23.40 21.47
N LEU A 67 -30.39 -22.55 20.45
CA LEU A 67 -30.73 -22.84 19.06
C LEU A 67 -29.46 -23.14 18.23
N GLY A 68 -29.64 -23.53 16.97
CA GLY A 68 -28.60 -24.12 16.14
C GLY A 68 -27.31 -23.29 16.00
N ASP A 69 -27.42 -21.98 15.78
CA ASP A 69 -26.27 -21.10 15.49
C ASP A 69 -25.60 -20.52 16.76
N GLY A 70 -26.16 -20.81 17.94
CA GLY A 70 -25.64 -20.37 19.24
C GLY A 70 -25.95 -18.91 19.58
N ALA A 71 -25.26 -18.38 20.59
CA ALA A 71 -25.46 -17.01 21.07
C ALA A 71 -24.89 -16.02 20.05
N TRP A 72 -25.68 -15.12 19.48
CA TRP A 72 -25.14 -14.08 18.59
C TRP A 72 -24.15 -13.16 19.32
N TRP A 73 -23.21 -12.57 18.59
CA TRP A 73 -22.31 -11.53 19.12
C TRP A 73 -22.93 -10.16 19.01
N ARG A 74 -23.60 -9.89 17.87
CA ARG A 74 -24.37 -8.66 17.67
C ARG A 74 -25.78 -8.95 17.20
N LEU A 75 -26.73 -8.18 17.71
CA LEU A 75 -28.10 -8.06 17.22
C LEU A 75 -28.22 -6.71 16.51
N LEU A 76 -28.53 -6.72 15.23
CA LEU A 76 -28.75 -5.53 14.41
C LEU A 76 -30.24 -5.39 14.14
N LEU A 77 -30.77 -4.18 14.29
CA LEU A 77 -32.19 -3.92 14.13
C LEU A 77 -32.38 -2.62 13.37
N THR A 78 -33.18 -2.68 12.32
CA THR A 78 -33.65 -1.50 11.58
C THR A 78 -35.17 -1.45 11.65
N LEU A 79 -35.71 -0.33 12.09
CA LEU A 79 -37.16 -0.10 12.16
C LEU A 79 -37.50 1.23 11.50
N THR A 80 -38.55 1.24 10.69
CA THR A 80 -39.11 2.48 10.14
C THR A 80 -40.37 2.90 10.89
N SER A 81 -40.72 4.18 10.85
CA SER A 81 -41.97 4.69 11.43
C SER A 81 -43.23 4.10 10.75
N ALA A 82 -43.08 3.52 9.56
CA ALA A 82 -44.12 2.78 8.85
C ALA A 82 -44.30 1.33 9.36
N GLY A 83 -43.45 0.89 10.31
CA GLY A 83 -43.50 -0.44 10.91
C GLY A 83 -42.73 -1.52 10.16
N ALA A 84 -41.97 -1.17 9.11
CA ALA A 84 -41.06 -2.12 8.48
C ALA A 84 -39.88 -2.40 9.42
N LEU A 85 -39.74 -3.65 9.83
CA LEU A 85 -38.75 -4.14 10.79
C LEU A 85 -37.85 -5.17 10.12
N GLU A 86 -36.55 -4.95 10.23
CA GLU A 86 -35.49 -5.87 9.85
C GLU A 86 -34.66 -6.19 11.09
N ILE A 87 -34.37 -7.48 11.29
CA ILE A 87 -33.54 -7.98 12.39
C ILE A 87 -32.50 -8.91 11.79
N ASP A 88 -31.24 -8.66 12.11
CA ASP A 88 -30.11 -9.48 11.70
C ASP A 88 -29.25 -9.87 12.90
N TYR A 89 -28.58 -11.02 12.78
CA TYR A 89 -27.75 -11.59 13.83
C TYR A 89 -26.35 -11.81 13.30
N ASP A 90 -25.38 -11.13 13.91
CA ASP A 90 -23.99 -11.27 13.53
C ASP A 90 -23.27 -12.27 14.44
N TYR A 91 -22.80 -13.36 13.83
CA TYR A 91 -22.02 -14.42 14.47
C TYR A 91 -20.51 -14.28 14.24
N GLY A 92 -20.09 -13.16 13.65
CA GLY A 92 -18.70 -12.79 13.44
C GLY A 92 -18.17 -13.23 12.09
N ASP A 93 -19.00 -13.37 11.05
CA ASP A 93 -18.53 -13.78 9.71
C ASP A 93 -17.46 -12.80 9.15
N VAL A 94 -17.53 -11.54 9.58
CA VAL A 94 -16.52 -10.51 9.35
C VAL A 94 -16.12 -9.81 10.65
N PRO A 95 -14.94 -9.16 10.71
CA PRO A 95 -14.53 -8.39 11.88
C PRO A 95 -15.55 -7.31 12.21
N PHE A 96 -15.85 -7.18 13.51
CA PHE A 96 -16.72 -6.11 13.99
C PHE A 96 -16.07 -4.74 13.77
N PRO A 97 -16.86 -3.67 13.65
CA PRO A 97 -16.34 -2.31 13.72
C PRO A 97 -15.57 -2.09 15.03
N ASP A 98 -14.47 -1.35 14.98
CA ASP A 98 -13.56 -1.16 16.13
C ASP A 98 -14.29 -0.59 17.35
N GLU A 99 -15.25 0.31 17.14
CA GLU A 99 -16.04 0.91 18.22
C GLU A 99 -17.05 -0.06 18.86
N GLN A 100 -17.27 -1.23 18.27
CA GLN A 100 -18.18 -2.27 18.74
C GLN A 100 -17.44 -3.55 19.16
N MET A 101 -16.11 -3.55 19.07
CA MET A 101 -15.27 -4.69 19.40
C MET A 101 -14.88 -4.65 20.88
N PHE A 102 -15.07 -5.76 21.58
CA PHE A 102 -14.62 -5.91 22.98
C PHE A 102 -13.18 -6.40 23.04
N PRO A 103 -12.49 -6.23 24.18
CA PRO A 103 -11.19 -6.85 24.39
C PRO A 103 -11.23 -8.39 24.27
N PRO A 104 -10.11 -9.05 23.87
CA PRO A 104 -10.06 -10.50 23.67
C PRO A 104 -10.56 -11.35 24.86
N GLU A 105 -10.25 -10.94 26.09
CA GLU A 105 -10.63 -11.64 27.31
C GLU A 105 -12.14 -11.74 27.52
N VAL A 106 -12.91 -10.76 27.02
CA VAL A 106 -14.36 -10.76 27.10
C VAL A 106 -14.95 -11.86 26.20
N TYR A 107 -14.41 -12.00 25.00
CA TYR A 107 -14.82 -13.07 24.08
C TYR A 107 -14.40 -14.46 24.59
N ARG A 108 -13.21 -14.59 25.21
CA ARG A 108 -12.80 -15.86 25.83
C ARG A 108 -13.76 -16.30 26.93
N ALA A 109 -14.12 -15.38 27.83
CA ALA A 109 -15.08 -15.66 28.91
C ALA A 109 -16.46 -16.06 28.36
N ASP A 110 -16.88 -15.47 27.24
CA ASP A 110 -18.11 -15.88 26.57
C ASP A 110 -18.02 -17.27 25.96
N LEU A 111 -16.90 -17.62 25.32
CA LEU A 111 -16.67 -18.95 24.74
C LEU A 111 -16.57 -20.05 25.79
N GLU A 112 -16.19 -19.73 27.03
CA GLU A 112 -16.27 -20.67 28.16
C GLU A 112 -17.73 -20.98 28.54
N ALA A 113 -18.62 -19.99 28.47
CA ALA A 113 -20.03 -20.14 28.79
C ALA A 113 -20.87 -20.69 27.63
N TYR A 114 -20.55 -20.28 26.40
CA TYR A 114 -21.19 -20.65 25.15
C TYR A 114 -20.15 -21.23 24.17
N PRO A 115 -19.67 -22.48 24.39
CA PRO A 115 -18.64 -23.07 23.56
C PRO A 115 -19.06 -23.23 22.11
N ARG A 116 -18.16 -22.91 21.18
CA ARG A 116 -18.34 -23.09 19.75
C ARG A 116 -17.32 -24.08 19.20
N ARG A 117 -17.75 -24.93 18.28
CA ARG A 117 -16.87 -25.91 17.62
C ARG A 117 -15.84 -25.24 16.70
N THR A 118 -16.23 -24.14 16.07
CA THR A 118 -15.42 -23.42 15.09
C THR A 118 -15.76 -21.94 15.19
N LEU A 119 -14.73 -21.11 15.11
CA LEU A 119 -14.83 -19.66 15.05
C LEU A 119 -14.39 -19.17 13.66
N PRO A 120 -14.97 -18.07 13.17
CA PRO A 120 -14.36 -17.31 12.08
C PRO A 120 -12.89 -17.01 12.41
N ILE A 121 -11.98 -17.22 11.45
CA ILE A 121 -10.52 -17.22 11.71
C ILE A 121 -10.07 -15.91 12.37
N TRP A 122 -10.61 -14.77 11.96
CA TRP A 122 -10.26 -13.48 12.56
C TRP A 122 -10.59 -13.42 14.06
N LEU A 123 -11.72 -13.98 14.49
CA LEU A 123 -12.11 -13.99 15.89
C LEU A 123 -11.28 -15.02 16.66
N ALA A 124 -11.04 -16.19 16.06
CA ALA A 124 -10.16 -17.22 16.62
C ALA A 124 -8.74 -16.69 16.85
N ALA A 125 -8.20 -15.96 15.88
CA ALA A 125 -6.92 -15.26 15.98
C ALA A 125 -6.98 -14.14 17.02
N TYR A 126 -8.00 -13.27 16.98
CA TYR A 126 -8.14 -12.15 17.92
C TYR A 126 -8.11 -12.60 19.38
N VAL A 127 -8.80 -13.69 19.71
CA VAL A 127 -8.80 -14.24 21.07
C VAL A 127 -7.59 -15.11 21.37
N GLY A 128 -6.97 -15.72 20.35
CA GLY A 128 -6.06 -16.84 20.53
C GLY A 128 -4.66 -16.67 19.98
N HIS A 129 -4.28 -15.54 19.36
CA HIS A 129 -3.00 -15.43 18.67
C HIS A 129 -1.77 -15.39 19.60
N ASP A 130 -1.91 -14.87 20.82
CA ASP A 130 -0.87 -14.74 21.85
C ASP A 130 0.47 -14.20 21.33
N ASN A 131 0.42 -13.28 20.36
CA ASN A 131 1.59 -12.71 19.67
C ASN A 131 2.53 -13.76 19.02
N ARG A 132 2.07 -14.99 18.75
CA ARG A 132 2.90 -16.07 18.18
C ARG A 132 3.53 -15.73 16.83
N GLN A 133 2.90 -14.85 16.06
CA GLN A 133 3.41 -14.38 14.76
C GLN A 133 4.20 -13.07 14.86
N SER A 134 4.25 -12.44 16.03
CA SER A 134 5.06 -11.23 16.22
C SER A 134 6.54 -11.61 16.22
N ARG A 135 7.33 -10.90 15.42
CA ARG A 135 8.78 -11.07 15.33
C ARG A 135 9.52 -9.73 15.55
N PRO A 136 9.60 -9.23 16.80
CA PRO A 136 10.41 -8.06 17.12
C PRO A 136 11.87 -8.25 16.71
N ALA A 137 12.60 -7.15 16.48
CA ALA A 137 13.98 -7.20 15.98
C ALA A 137 14.92 -8.05 16.85
N GLU A 138 14.76 -8.01 18.18
CA GLU A 138 15.54 -8.84 19.09
C GLU A 138 15.28 -10.34 18.86
N LEU A 139 14.01 -10.75 18.77
CA LEU A 139 13.62 -12.13 18.52
C LEU A 139 14.08 -12.59 17.13
N ALA A 140 13.94 -11.74 16.11
CA ALA A 140 14.43 -12.02 14.76
C ALA A 140 15.94 -12.30 14.75
N ALA A 141 16.73 -11.51 15.47
CA ALA A 141 18.17 -11.71 15.59
C ALA A 141 18.54 -12.99 16.36
N GLN A 142 17.79 -13.32 17.42
CA GLN A 142 17.98 -14.56 18.17
C GLN A 142 17.67 -15.79 17.31
N GLN A 143 16.52 -15.81 16.63
CA GLN A 143 16.10 -16.89 15.73
C GLN A 143 17.09 -17.07 14.57
N ALA A 144 17.50 -15.98 13.90
CA ALA A 144 18.44 -16.06 12.79
C ALA A 144 19.82 -16.63 13.22
N ARG A 145 20.28 -16.36 14.45
CA ARG A 145 21.50 -17.00 14.99
C ARG A 145 21.29 -18.49 15.24
N ALA A 146 20.19 -18.87 15.89
CA ALA A 146 19.86 -20.26 16.15
C ALA A 146 19.73 -21.07 14.85
N ASP A 147 19.08 -20.51 13.82
CA ASP A 147 18.96 -21.14 12.50
C ASP A 147 20.33 -21.32 11.84
N ARG A 148 21.21 -20.31 11.91
CA ARG A 148 22.58 -20.44 11.40
C ARG A 148 23.37 -21.53 12.12
N GLU A 149 23.24 -21.64 13.43
CA GLU A 149 23.89 -22.68 14.25
C GLU A 149 23.34 -24.08 13.94
N ALA A 150 22.03 -24.20 13.72
CA ALA A 150 21.36 -25.44 13.32
C ALA A 150 21.56 -25.81 11.85
N GLY A 151 22.06 -24.88 11.02
CA GLY A 151 22.15 -25.04 9.57
C GLY A 151 20.80 -24.91 8.85
N ASN A 152 19.76 -24.44 9.55
CA ASN A 152 18.47 -24.14 8.96
C ASN A 152 18.60 -22.94 8.02
N ARG A 153 18.04 -23.06 6.81
CA ARG A 153 18.01 -22.00 5.81
C ARG A 153 16.61 -21.90 5.23
N GLY A 154 16.24 -20.70 4.80
CA GLY A 154 15.00 -20.50 4.08
C GLY A 154 14.89 -21.43 2.88
N VAL A 155 13.69 -21.93 2.64
CA VAL A 155 13.34 -22.71 1.47
C VAL A 155 13.40 -21.80 0.26
N LEU A 156 14.21 -22.18 -0.72
CA LEU A 156 14.33 -21.43 -1.96
C LEU A 156 13.03 -21.53 -2.75
N SER A 157 12.45 -20.38 -3.07
CA SER A 157 11.24 -20.26 -3.86
C SER A 157 11.61 -19.88 -5.29
N GLN A 158 11.81 -20.88 -6.14
CA GLN A 158 12.09 -20.66 -7.56
C GLN A 158 10.78 -20.61 -8.34
N GLU A 159 10.69 -19.68 -9.30
CA GLU A 159 9.58 -19.59 -10.27
C GLU A 159 8.19 -19.25 -9.70
N GLU A 160 8.02 -19.18 -8.38
CA GLU A 160 6.75 -18.81 -7.74
C GLU A 160 6.39 -17.33 -7.95
N PHE A 161 7.40 -16.45 -7.96
CA PHE A 161 7.26 -15.00 -8.14
C PHE A 161 8.27 -14.48 -9.17
N PRO A 162 7.95 -13.39 -9.89
CA PRO A 162 8.96 -12.64 -10.64
C PRO A 162 10.06 -12.14 -9.70
N ALA A 163 11.24 -11.88 -10.27
CA ALA A 163 12.33 -11.24 -9.52
C ALA A 163 11.85 -9.96 -8.84
N PHE A 164 12.36 -9.67 -7.63
CA PHE A 164 11.84 -8.57 -6.82
C PHE A 164 11.72 -7.21 -7.55
N PRO A 165 12.73 -6.72 -8.31
CA PRO A 165 12.60 -5.46 -9.05
C PRO A 165 11.46 -5.50 -10.08
N LEU A 166 11.31 -6.63 -10.78
CA LEU A 166 10.23 -6.84 -11.75
C LEU A 166 8.85 -6.90 -11.07
N MET A 167 8.76 -7.55 -9.91
CA MET A 167 7.55 -7.58 -9.09
C MET A 167 7.13 -6.17 -8.67
N GLN A 168 8.09 -5.37 -8.19
CA GLN A 168 7.86 -3.99 -7.77
C GLN A 168 7.38 -3.12 -8.93
N ALA A 169 8.00 -3.23 -10.11
CA ALA A 169 7.59 -2.51 -11.30
C ALA A 169 6.15 -2.85 -11.74
N ARG A 170 5.82 -4.15 -11.74
CA ARG A 170 4.46 -4.61 -12.07
C ARG A 170 3.43 -4.16 -11.04
N TRP A 171 3.78 -4.19 -9.76
CA TRP A 171 2.92 -3.65 -8.71
C TRP A 171 2.64 -2.16 -8.93
N ALA A 172 3.69 -1.39 -9.25
CA ALA A 172 3.59 0.05 -9.44
C ALA A 172 2.73 0.42 -10.65
N VAL A 173 2.85 -0.28 -11.77
CA VAL A 173 2.03 0.01 -12.96
C VAL A 173 0.56 -0.36 -12.77
N ILE A 174 0.26 -1.43 -12.02
CA ILE A 174 -1.13 -1.72 -11.62
C ILE A 174 -1.65 -0.61 -10.70
N ALA A 175 -0.88 -0.21 -9.68
CA ALA A 175 -1.28 0.87 -8.76
C ALA A 175 -1.54 2.18 -9.52
N ALA A 176 -0.67 2.53 -10.45
CA ALA A 176 -0.82 3.70 -11.31
C ALA A 176 -2.13 3.66 -12.11
N ALA A 177 -2.51 2.51 -12.67
CA ALA A 177 -3.76 2.38 -13.41
C ALA A 177 -5.01 2.57 -12.54
N PHE A 178 -5.03 2.01 -11.32
CA PHE A 178 -6.14 2.21 -10.38
C PHE A 178 -6.23 3.66 -9.91
N VAL A 179 -5.09 4.32 -9.68
CA VAL A 179 -5.04 5.74 -9.31
C VAL A 179 -5.47 6.63 -10.47
N ALA A 180 -5.09 6.32 -11.72
CA ALA A 180 -5.48 7.08 -12.89
C ALA A 180 -7.00 7.16 -13.05
N VAL A 181 -7.74 6.09 -12.73
CA VAL A 181 -9.20 6.08 -12.78
C VAL A 181 -9.86 6.59 -11.49
N ARG A 182 -9.08 7.13 -10.55
CA ARG A 182 -9.53 7.60 -9.23
C ARG A 182 -10.28 6.52 -8.44
N SER A 183 -9.84 5.27 -8.55
CA SER A 183 -10.41 4.19 -7.74
C SER A 183 -9.95 4.33 -6.30
N ASP A 184 -10.87 4.28 -5.34
CA ASP A 184 -10.52 4.19 -3.91
C ASP A 184 -9.92 2.81 -3.54
N TRP A 185 -10.01 1.84 -4.44
CA TRP A 185 -9.57 0.46 -4.25
C TRP A 185 -8.31 0.13 -5.05
N GLY A 186 -7.79 -1.08 -4.85
CA GLY A 186 -6.66 -1.63 -5.59
C GLY A 186 -5.30 -1.34 -4.94
N PRO A 187 -4.20 -1.75 -5.60
CA PRO A 187 -2.87 -1.59 -5.04
C PRO A 187 -2.44 -0.12 -4.98
N ARG A 188 -1.53 0.18 -4.05
CA ARG A 188 -0.87 1.47 -3.87
C ARG A 188 0.62 1.29 -3.70
N VAL A 189 1.36 2.34 -4.04
CA VAL A 189 2.77 2.53 -3.77
C VAL A 189 2.91 3.71 -2.81
N LEU A 190 3.60 3.46 -1.71
CA LEU A 190 4.12 4.43 -0.75
C LEU A 190 5.65 4.35 -0.78
N PRO A 191 6.39 5.31 -0.17
CA PRO A 191 7.84 5.22 -0.06
C PRO A 191 8.28 3.87 0.50
N ALA A 192 9.04 3.11 -0.31
CA ALA A 192 9.54 1.78 0.01
C ALA A 192 8.49 0.68 0.30
N LEU A 193 7.21 0.91 -0.02
CA LEU A 193 6.12 -0.02 0.31
C LEU A 193 5.08 -0.11 -0.82
N GLY A 194 4.88 -1.31 -1.36
CA GLY A 194 3.67 -1.69 -2.08
C GLY A 194 2.61 -2.19 -1.10
N TRP A 195 1.40 -1.62 -1.14
CA TRP A 195 0.26 -2.03 -0.33
C TRP A 195 -0.87 -2.54 -1.22
N PHE A 196 -1.49 -3.66 -0.86
CA PHE A 196 -2.66 -4.19 -1.54
C PHE A 196 -3.58 -4.89 -0.56
N GLU A 197 -4.86 -4.53 -0.63
CA GLU A 197 -5.94 -5.22 0.05
C GLU A 197 -7.06 -5.43 -0.98
N GLY A 198 -7.43 -6.70 -1.18
CA GLY A 198 -8.51 -7.10 -2.07
C GLY A 198 -9.88 -6.96 -1.41
N THR A 199 -10.94 -7.02 -2.23
CA THR A 199 -12.33 -6.89 -1.76
C THR A 199 -12.78 -7.99 -0.80
N ARG A 200 -12.07 -9.13 -0.78
CA ARG A 200 -12.32 -10.27 0.11
C ARG A 200 -11.41 -10.30 1.34
N ARG A 201 -10.81 -9.16 1.72
CA ARG A 201 -9.92 -9.01 2.90
C ARG A 201 -8.61 -9.82 2.86
N SER A 202 -8.30 -10.39 1.69
CA SER A 202 -6.98 -10.94 1.38
C SER A 202 -6.07 -9.77 0.96
N GLY A 203 -4.81 -9.78 1.37
CA GLY A 203 -3.92 -8.67 1.06
C GLY A 203 -2.47 -8.92 1.43
N ALA A 204 -1.60 -8.04 0.93
CA ALA A 204 -0.17 -8.16 1.10
C ALA A 204 0.52 -6.79 1.12
N THR A 205 1.70 -6.78 1.73
CA THR A 205 2.67 -5.71 1.64
C THR A 205 3.95 -6.19 0.98
N LEU A 206 4.50 -5.38 0.10
CA LEU A 206 5.80 -5.57 -0.55
C LEU A 206 6.75 -4.44 -0.10
N TYR A 207 7.63 -4.72 0.86
CA TYR A 207 8.65 -3.76 1.31
C TYR A 207 9.90 -3.83 0.43
N SER A 208 10.43 -2.66 0.08
CA SER A 208 11.76 -2.49 -0.53
C SER A 208 12.76 -2.01 0.52
N LEU A 209 13.89 -2.68 0.62
CA LEU A 209 14.89 -2.43 1.65
C LEU A 209 16.26 -2.13 1.03
N PRO A 210 17.13 -1.37 1.74
CA PRO A 210 18.48 -1.08 1.27
C PRO A 210 19.25 -2.36 0.93
N GLY A 211 20.10 -2.29 -0.10
CA GLY A 211 20.87 -3.42 -0.61
C GLY A 211 20.08 -4.36 -1.54
N GLY A 212 19.02 -3.86 -2.18
CA GLY A 212 18.22 -4.62 -3.13
C GLY A 212 17.45 -5.78 -2.47
N ARG A 213 17.12 -5.64 -1.19
CA ARG A 213 16.37 -6.64 -0.41
C ARG A 213 14.88 -6.33 -0.46
N GLY A 214 14.05 -7.34 -0.28
CA GLY A 214 12.61 -7.15 -0.24
C GLY A 214 11.91 -8.12 0.70
N VAL A 215 10.71 -7.75 1.17
CA VAL A 215 9.84 -8.63 1.95
C VAL A 215 8.43 -8.57 1.36
N LEU A 216 7.91 -9.72 0.97
CA LEU A 216 6.51 -9.90 0.59
C LEU A 216 5.83 -10.70 1.69
N SER A 217 4.86 -10.10 2.37
CA SER A 217 4.12 -10.79 3.44
C SER A 217 2.68 -10.33 3.48
N GLY A 218 1.78 -11.20 3.97
CA GLY A 218 0.36 -10.93 3.89
C GLY A 218 -0.50 -12.06 4.46
N GLY A 219 -1.79 -11.98 4.15
CA GLY A 219 -2.79 -12.94 4.57
C GLY A 219 -3.80 -13.21 3.48
N VAL A 220 -4.09 -14.49 3.24
CA VAL A 220 -5.28 -14.93 2.51
C VAL A 220 -6.43 -15.01 3.50
N TRP A 221 -7.56 -14.41 3.16
CA TRP A 221 -8.76 -14.49 3.98
C TRP A 221 -9.20 -15.94 4.14
N ASN A 222 -9.51 -16.34 5.36
CA ASN A 222 -9.85 -17.72 5.69
C ASN A 222 -8.79 -18.78 5.29
N ALA A 223 -7.49 -18.43 5.39
CA ALA A 223 -6.39 -19.35 5.08
C ALA A 223 -6.53 -20.71 5.82
N PRO A 224 -6.49 -21.86 5.11
CA PRO A 224 -6.69 -23.18 5.71
C PRO A 224 -5.72 -23.51 6.85
N GLU A 225 -4.47 -23.06 6.76
CA GLU A 225 -3.44 -23.31 7.77
C GLU A 225 -3.75 -22.57 9.08
N LEU A 226 -4.32 -21.36 9.00
CA LEU A 226 -4.75 -20.61 10.17
C LEU A 226 -6.01 -21.21 10.78
N ASP A 227 -6.93 -21.74 9.96
CA ASP A 227 -8.12 -22.45 10.45
C ASP A 227 -7.70 -23.72 11.21
N ALA A 228 -6.79 -24.50 10.64
CA ALA A 228 -6.22 -25.66 11.29
C ALA A 228 -5.54 -25.29 12.61
N THR A 229 -4.78 -24.20 12.64
CA THR A 229 -4.07 -23.74 13.84
C THR A 229 -5.03 -23.30 14.94
N TYR A 230 -5.95 -22.38 14.62
CA TYR A 230 -6.78 -21.74 15.64
C TYR A 230 -8.01 -22.57 16.04
N ASN A 231 -8.65 -23.27 15.09
CA ASN A 231 -9.86 -24.04 15.36
C ASN A 231 -9.58 -25.53 15.62
N ASN A 232 -8.46 -26.07 15.14
CA ASN A 232 -8.16 -27.50 15.24
C ASN A 232 -6.84 -27.81 15.99
N ALA A 233 -6.26 -26.80 16.66
CA ALA A 233 -5.04 -26.93 17.45
C ALA A 233 -3.84 -27.52 16.69
N ALA A 234 -3.78 -27.34 15.37
CA ALA A 234 -2.58 -27.66 14.60
C ALA A 234 -1.42 -26.71 15.01
N PRO A 235 -0.15 -27.12 14.83
CA PRO A 235 0.97 -26.22 15.03
C PRO A 235 0.91 -25.02 14.10
N MET A 236 1.26 -23.83 14.61
CA MET A 236 1.44 -22.63 13.79
C MET A 236 2.57 -22.87 12.78
N PRO A 237 2.37 -22.62 11.48
CA PRO A 237 3.44 -22.72 10.49
C PRO A 237 4.61 -21.78 10.83
N ASP A 238 5.84 -22.28 10.67
CA ASP A 238 7.04 -21.48 10.84
C ASP A 238 7.31 -20.61 9.59
N TYR A 239 6.53 -19.54 9.43
CA TYR A 239 6.65 -18.59 8.32
C TYR A 239 8.04 -17.91 8.25
N TYR A 240 8.80 -17.91 9.35
CA TYR A 240 10.09 -17.24 9.47
C TYR A 240 11.27 -18.21 9.54
N GLY A 241 11.04 -19.50 9.36
CA GLY A 241 12.09 -20.53 9.42
C GLY A 241 13.23 -20.22 8.45
N GLY A 242 14.43 -19.98 8.98
CA GLY A 242 15.60 -19.60 8.20
C GLY A 242 15.61 -18.17 7.67
N ALA A 243 14.67 -17.31 8.11
CA ALA A 243 14.62 -15.90 7.74
C ALA A 243 15.72 -15.09 8.42
N PRO A 244 16.39 -14.18 7.70
CA PRO A 244 17.43 -13.34 8.29
C PRO A 244 16.87 -12.40 9.35
N GLU A 245 17.76 -11.88 10.18
CA GLU A 245 17.43 -11.00 11.32
C GLU A 245 16.73 -9.70 10.94
N TRP A 246 16.87 -9.25 9.69
CA TRP A 246 16.23 -8.04 9.18
C TRP A 246 14.78 -8.25 8.71
N VAL A 247 14.29 -9.49 8.63
CA VAL A 247 12.87 -9.79 8.40
C VAL A 247 12.13 -9.70 9.73
N ALA A 248 11.82 -8.50 10.20
CA ALA A 248 11.22 -8.25 11.51
C ALA A 248 9.95 -7.40 11.40
N ASN A 249 9.21 -7.24 12.49
CA ASN A 249 7.94 -6.51 12.53
C ASN A 249 7.86 -5.23 11.67
N PRO A 250 8.86 -4.32 11.64
CA PRO A 250 8.79 -3.09 10.84
C PRO A 250 8.65 -3.29 9.32
N VAL A 251 9.01 -4.47 8.81
CA VAL A 251 8.98 -4.81 7.37
C VAL A 251 8.02 -5.97 7.08
N LEU A 252 7.21 -6.35 8.06
CA LEU A 252 6.18 -7.37 7.94
C LEU A 252 4.81 -6.72 7.76
N ASN A 253 3.90 -7.46 7.14
CA ASN A 253 2.50 -7.07 7.05
C ASN A 253 1.90 -6.93 8.47
N PRO A 254 1.07 -5.90 8.73
CA PRO A 254 0.43 -5.70 10.05
C PRO A 254 -0.33 -6.91 10.59
N ARG A 255 -0.77 -7.83 9.72
CA ARG A 255 -1.40 -9.10 10.11
C ARG A 255 -0.53 -9.98 11.02
N ALA A 256 0.79 -9.82 11.02
CA ALA A 256 1.67 -10.49 11.98
C ALA A 256 1.35 -10.10 13.44
N ALA A 257 0.91 -8.86 13.68
CA ALA A 257 0.52 -8.40 15.01
C ALA A 257 -0.86 -8.96 15.44
N THR A 258 -1.74 -9.25 14.50
CA THR A 258 -3.11 -9.72 14.77
C THR A 258 -3.27 -11.24 14.62
N GLY A 259 -2.18 -11.98 14.39
CA GLY A 259 -2.23 -13.43 14.18
C GLY A 259 -2.86 -13.87 12.86
N LEU A 260 -2.95 -12.97 11.87
CA LEU A 260 -3.60 -13.24 10.58
C LEU A 260 -2.62 -13.32 9.42
N LEU A 261 -1.31 -13.36 9.69
CA LEU A 261 -0.32 -13.59 8.67
C LEU A 261 -0.44 -15.04 8.20
N SER A 262 -0.55 -15.25 6.89
CA SER A 262 -0.61 -16.60 6.30
C SER A 262 0.57 -16.89 5.37
N PHE A 263 1.41 -15.89 5.06
CA PHE A 263 2.65 -16.09 4.32
C PHE A 263 3.67 -14.98 4.58
N CYS A 264 4.95 -15.34 4.45
CA CYS A 264 6.10 -14.45 4.42
C CYS A 264 7.16 -14.99 3.45
N TYR A 265 7.63 -14.11 2.58
CA TYR A 265 8.71 -14.32 1.63
C TYR A 265 9.71 -13.18 1.76
N TRP A 266 10.99 -13.48 1.58
CA TRP A 266 12.03 -12.47 1.56
C TRP A 266 12.96 -12.66 0.37
N TRP A 267 13.40 -11.54 -0.19
CA TRP A 267 14.31 -11.48 -1.31
C TRP A 267 15.70 -11.07 -0.84
N GLU A 268 16.70 -11.89 -1.15
CA GLU A 268 18.10 -11.60 -0.88
C GLU A 268 18.98 -12.26 -1.94
N GLY A 269 20.03 -11.57 -2.38
CA GLY A 269 21.01 -12.14 -3.32
C GLY A 269 20.40 -12.60 -4.64
N GLY A 270 19.36 -11.92 -5.11
CA GLY A 270 18.73 -12.22 -6.40
C GLY A 270 17.71 -13.36 -6.36
N ARG A 271 17.25 -13.80 -5.19
CA ARG A 271 16.34 -14.95 -5.04
C ARG A 271 15.30 -14.74 -3.95
N TRP A 272 14.12 -15.33 -4.14
CA TRP A 272 13.07 -15.43 -3.12
C TRP A 272 13.29 -16.64 -2.22
N TYR A 273 13.03 -16.46 -0.93
CA TYR A 273 13.04 -17.50 0.09
C TYR A 273 11.76 -17.41 0.92
N ARG A 274 11.38 -18.55 1.52
CA ARG A 274 10.26 -18.66 2.46
C ARG A 274 10.58 -19.64 3.58
N GLY A 275 9.90 -19.52 4.71
CA GLY A 275 9.79 -20.60 5.69
C GLY A 275 8.73 -21.61 5.24
N GLU A 276 7.79 -21.93 6.12
CA GLU A 276 6.64 -22.81 5.83
C GLU A 276 5.47 -22.10 5.14
N SER A 277 5.68 -20.92 4.54
CA SER A 277 4.65 -20.22 3.75
C SER A 277 4.13 -21.12 2.61
N PRO A 278 2.83 -21.07 2.26
CA PRO A 278 2.28 -21.81 1.11
C PRO A 278 2.90 -21.31 -0.20
N THR A 279 2.78 -22.07 -1.29
CA THR A 279 3.25 -21.68 -2.63
C THR A 279 2.37 -20.59 -3.26
N SER A 280 2.91 -19.85 -4.25
CA SER A 280 2.24 -18.68 -4.83
C SER A 280 0.88 -18.93 -5.50
N ASP A 281 0.59 -20.16 -5.94
CA ASP A 281 -0.72 -20.55 -6.48
C ASP A 281 -1.87 -20.41 -5.46
N LEU A 282 -1.55 -20.52 -4.17
CA LEU A 282 -2.49 -20.32 -3.06
C LEU A 282 -2.59 -18.85 -2.63
N LEU A 283 -1.82 -17.95 -3.23
CA LEU A 283 -1.70 -16.54 -2.83
C LEU A 283 -2.35 -15.56 -3.82
N ALA A 284 -3.00 -16.08 -4.87
CA ALA A 284 -3.58 -15.27 -5.95
C ALA A 284 -4.59 -14.20 -5.47
N GLU A 285 -5.27 -14.43 -4.36
CA GLU A 285 -6.23 -13.46 -3.79
C GLU A 285 -5.55 -12.34 -2.98
N ALA A 286 -4.37 -12.60 -2.44
CA ALA A 286 -3.65 -11.69 -1.54
C ALA A 286 -2.59 -10.86 -2.24
N VAL A 287 -2.17 -11.24 -3.46
CA VAL A 287 -1.16 -10.53 -4.25
C VAL A 287 -1.84 -9.99 -5.51
N PRO A 288 -1.62 -8.71 -5.88
CA PRO A 288 -2.14 -8.19 -7.15
C PRO A 288 -1.56 -8.97 -8.32
N GLY A 289 -2.20 -8.95 -9.50
CA GLY A 289 -1.85 -9.78 -10.66
C GLY A 289 -0.50 -9.48 -11.33
N VAL A 290 0.61 -9.60 -10.60
CA VAL A 290 1.99 -9.27 -10.99
C VAL A 290 2.73 -10.43 -11.65
N TRP A 291 2.07 -11.57 -11.82
CA TRP A 291 2.67 -12.85 -12.20
C TRP A 291 3.39 -12.81 -13.55
N THR A 292 2.73 -12.26 -14.56
CA THR A 292 3.23 -12.16 -15.93
C THR A 292 2.87 -10.80 -16.52
N SER A 293 3.60 -10.35 -17.54
CA SER A 293 3.26 -9.11 -18.27
C SER A 293 1.83 -9.18 -18.81
N GLN A 294 1.40 -10.35 -19.30
CA GLN A 294 0.02 -10.55 -19.79
C GLN A 294 -1.01 -10.37 -18.69
N THR A 295 -0.80 -10.93 -17.49
CA THR A 295 -1.70 -10.73 -16.35
C THR A 295 -1.81 -9.26 -15.99
N VAL A 296 -0.69 -8.54 -15.96
CA VAL A 296 -0.67 -7.10 -15.65
C VAL A 296 -1.46 -6.31 -16.70
N ILE A 297 -1.27 -6.62 -17.98
CA ILE A 297 -2.02 -6.02 -19.09
C ILE A 297 -3.53 -6.25 -18.90
N ASP A 298 -3.94 -7.48 -18.62
CA ASP A 298 -5.35 -7.84 -18.44
C ASP A 298 -5.97 -7.10 -17.25
N VAL A 299 -5.25 -6.99 -16.13
CA VAL A 299 -5.67 -6.22 -14.96
C VAL A 299 -5.87 -4.75 -15.33
N ILE A 300 -4.90 -4.11 -16.00
CA ILE A 300 -4.97 -2.69 -16.37
C ILE A 300 -6.13 -2.44 -17.36
N LEU A 301 -6.33 -3.32 -18.34
CA LEU A 301 -7.45 -3.19 -19.28
C LEU A 301 -8.80 -3.33 -18.56
N GLY A 302 -8.89 -4.20 -17.56
CA GLY A 302 -10.10 -4.39 -16.75
C GLY A 302 -10.54 -3.15 -15.98
N VAL A 303 -9.63 -2.23 -15.68
CA VAL A 303 -9.93 -0.99 -14.94
C VAL A 303 -10.87 -0.06 -15.73
N PHE A 304 -10.90 -0.14 -17.06
CA PHE A 304 -11.74 0.71 -17.90
C PHE A 304 -13.22 0.29 -17.94
N GLY A 305 -13.57 -0.93 -17.49
CA GLY A 305 -14.95 -1.44 -17.47
C GLY A 305 -15.59 -1.69 -18.85
N GLU A 306 -14.96 -1.27 -19.94
CA GLU A 306 -15.41 -1.44 -21.33
C GLU A 306 -14.48 -2.36 -22.12
N GLU A 307 -14.99 -2.95 -23.21
CA GLU A 307 -14.19 -3.77 -24.13
C GLU A 307 -13.00 -2.97 -24.70
N PRO A 308 -11.76 -3.41 -24.46
CA PRO A 308 -10.59 -2.64 -24.84
C PRO A 308 -10.36 -2.67 -26.35
N THR A 309 -10.20 -1.49 -26.95
CA THR A 309 -9.79 -1.35 -28.35
C THR A 309 -8.37 -1.91 -28.57
N GLU A 310 -8.08 -2.38 -29.79
CA GLU A 310 -6.73 -2.83 -30.18
C GLU A 310 -5.65 -1.76 -29.94
N ARG A 311 -5.99 -0.49 -30.15
CA ARG A 311 -5.09 0.63 -29.87
C ARG A 311 -4.76 0.71 -28.38
N ARG A 312 -5.77 0.62 -27.50
CA ARG A 312 -5.57 0.66 -26.04
C ARG A 312 -4.77 -0.55 -25.57
N ARG A 313 -5.04 -1.75 -26.09
CA ARG A 313 -4.27 -2.97 -25.78
C ARG A 313 -2.78 -2.79 -26.07
N LYS A 314 -2.42 -2.23 -27.23
CA LYS A 314 -1.03 -1.92 -27.59
C LYS A 314 -0.41 -0.85 -26.68
N ALA A 315 -1.15 0.20 -26.35
CA ALA A 315 -0.66 1.25 -25.45
C ALA A 315 -0.35 0.67 -24.05
N VAL A 316 -1.22 -0.19 -23.52
CA VAL A 316 -1.01 -0.87 -22.23
C VAL A 316 0.20 -1.82 -22.30
N GLN A 317 0.37 -2.56 -23.39
CA GLN A 317 1.58 -3.39 -23.61
C GLN A 317 2.86 -2.55 -23.55
N THR A 318 2.88 -1.40 -24.24
CA THR A 318 4.03 -0.48 -24.20
C THR A 318 4.26 0.07 -22.80
N LEU A 319 3.21 0.47 -22.08
CA LEU A 319 3.31 0.97 -20.72
C LEU A 319 3.90 -0.09 -19.77
N VAL A 320 3.41 -1.33 -19.83
CA VAL A 320 3.93 -2.42 -19.00
C VAL A 320 5.39 -2.71 -19.33
N ALA A 321 5.75 -2.82 -20.62
CA ALA A 321 7.13 -3.04 -21.02
C ALA A 321 8.06 -1.90 -20.55
N ALA A 322 7.62 -0.64 -20.64
CA ALA A 322 8.37 0.52 -20.14
C ALA A 322 8.53 0.48 -18.61
N ALA A 323 7.50 0.08 -17.86
CA ALA A 323 7.56 -0.07 -16.41
C ALA A 323 8.55 -1.17 -16.00
N GLU A 324 8.53 -2.32 -16.66
CA GLU A 324 9.42 -3.45 -16.36
C GLU A 324 10.91 -3.12 -16.54
N VAL A 325 11.25 -2.09 -17.32
CA VAL A 325 12.63 -1.60 -17.50
C VAL A 325 12.88 -0.21 -16.90
N GLY A 326 11.90 0.36 -16.17
CA GLY A 326 12.06 1.61 -15.42
C GLY A 326 12.10 2.90 -16.24
N VAL A 327 11.46 2.94 -17.41
CA VAL A 327 11.51 4.08 -18.34
C VAL A 327 10.15 4.72 -18.63
N VAL A 328 9.18 4.59 -17.71
CA VAL A 328 7.85 5.15 -17.93
C VAL A 328 7.90 6.68 -17.92
N THR A 329 7.16 7.30 -18.83
CA THR A 329 7.01 8.75 -18.99
C THR A 329 5.54 9.16 -18.84
N ARG A 330 5.28 10.47 -18.74
CA ARG A 330 3.91 11.00 -18.79
C ARG A 330 3.20 10.59 -20.08
N ASP A 331 3.91 10.63 -21.21
CA ASP A 331 3.35 10.31 -22.54
C ASP A 331 2.91 8.85 -22.64
N THR A 332 3.64 7.91 -22.03
CA THR A 332 3.24 6.49 -22.02
C THR A 332 1.94 6.26 -21.24
N LEU A 333 1.69 7.06 -20.20
CA LEU A 333 0.39 7.06 -19.51
C LEU A 333 -0.70 7.75 -20.35
N ALA A 334 -0.39 8.90 -20.96
CA ALA A 334 -1.32 9.64 -21.81
C ALA A 334 -1.78 8.83 -23.03
N ASP A 335 -0.92 7.96 -23.58
CA ASP A 335 -1.30 7.05 -24.66
C ASP A 335 -2.34 5.99 -24.24
N VAL A 336 -2.36 5.61 -22.96
CA VAL A 336 -3.30 4.62 -22.40
C VAL A 336 -4.61 5.28 -21.97
N PHE A 337 -4.52 6.37 -21.21
CA PHE A 337 -5.66 7.01 -20.57
C PHE A 337 -6.24 8.19 -21.38
N GLY A 338 -5.45 8.80 -22.26
CA GLY A 338 -5.80 10.02 -22.99
C GLY A 338 -5.61 11.29 -22.15
N ASP A 339 -5.30 12.41 -22.81
CA ASP A 339 -4.99 13.70 -22.15
C ASP A 339 -6.21 14.63 -22.06
N THR A 340 -7.41 14.06 -21.89
CA THR A 340 -8.69 14.80 -21.88
C THR A 340 -9.09 15.29 -20.48
N GLY A 341 -8.29 15.01 -19.45
CA GLY A 341 -8.57 15.33 -18.04
C GLY A 341 -9.55 14.37 -17.33
N ALA A 342 -10.09 13.37 -18.04
CA ALA A 342 -10.96 12.36 -17.45
C ALA A 342 -10.23 11.51 -16.40
N PHE A 343 -8.94 11.22 -16.63
CA PHE A 343 -8.09 10.41 -15.78
C PHE A 343 -7.03 11.27 -15.08
N ASP A 344 -6.59 10.82 -13.90
CA ASP A 344 -5.56 11.46 -13.09
C ASP A 344 -4.17 10.92 -13.43
N ILE A 345 -3.62 11.39 -14.56
CA ILE A 345 -2.31 10.97 -15.06
C ILE A 345 -1.19 11.36 -14.10
N ASP A 346 -1.29 12.52 -13.46
CA ASP A 346 -0.21 13.05 -12.62
C ASP A 346 -0.08 12.23 -11.32
N SER A 347 -1.20 11.86 -10.69
CA SER A 347 -1.18 10.96 -9.53
C SER A 347 -0.70 9.55 -9.92
N ALA A 348 -1.04 9.07 -11.12
CA ALA A 348 -0.55 7.79 -11.64
C ALA A 348 0.97 7.80 -11.87
N LEU A 349 1.50 8.87 -12.47
CA LEU A 349 2.93 9.07 -12.65
C LEU A 349 3.66 9.17 -11.31
N PHE A 350 3.04 9.78 -10.31
CA PHE A 350 3.59 9.84 -8.96
C PHE A 350 3.75 8.44 -8.32
N GLN A 351 2.78 7.53 -8.50
CA GLN A 351 2.91 6.14 -8.03
C GLN A 351 4.12 5.42 -8.65
N LEU A 352 4.34 5.59 -9.96
CA LEU A 352 5.48 5.01 -10.68
C LEU A 352 6.81 5.63 -10.23
N SER A 353 6.80 6.93 -9.95
CA SER A 353 7.95 7.68 -9.44
C SER A 353 8.38 7.20 -8.06
N LEU A 354 7.42 6.99 -7.14
CA LEU A 354 7.69 6.44 -5.81
C LEU A 354 8.29 5.03 -5.85
N ALA A 355 7.96 4.25 -6.89
CA ALA A 355 8.53 2.93 -7.11
C ALA A 355 9.87 2.96 -7.86
N GLY A 356 10.35 4.12 -8.31
CA GLY A 356 11.58 4.26 -9.08
C GLY A 356 11.51 3.68 -10.50
N VAL A 357 10.30 3.59 -11.08
CA VAL A 357 10.09 3.03 -12.44
C VAL A 357 9.63 4.07 -13.45
N ALA A 358 9.44 5.33 -13.01
CA ALA A 358 9.26 6.46 -13.89
C ALA A 358 10.61 7.12 -14.17
N MET A 359 10.83 7.47 -15.43
CA MET A 359 11.88 8.38 -15.83
C MET A 359 11.41 9.81 -15.55
N ILE A 360 11.77 10.34 -14.39
CA ILE A 360 11.55 11.75 -14.08
C ILE A 360 12.72 12.52 -14.68
N LEU A 361 12.61 12.90 -15.94
CA LEU A 361 13.48 13.96 -16.45
C LEU A 361 12.95 15.29 -15.88
N PRO A 362 13.79 16.13 -15.27
CA PRO A 362 13.40 17.49 -14.92
C PRO A 362 12.96 18.24 -16.18
N ASP A 363 12.01 19.15 -16.01
CA ASP A 363 11.62 20.05 -17.10
C ASP A 363 12.85 20.81 -17.62
N PRO A 364 12.97 21.03 -18.94
CA PRO A 364 14.07 21.81 -19.49
C PRO A 364 14.15 23.17 -18.80
N LEU A 365 15.29 23.45 -18.16
CA LEU A 365 15.52 24.72 -17.48
C LEU A 365 15.46 25.85 -18.53
N PRO A 366 14.68 26.93 -18.33
CA PRO A 366 14.68 28.05 -19.25
C PRO A 366 16.07 28.70 -19.35
N GLU A 367 16.46 29.16 -20.55
CA GLU A 367 17.76 29.83 -20.78
C GLU A 367 18.00 31.00 -19.81
N SER A 368 16.97 31.82 -19.60
CA SER A 368 17.01 32.96 -18.69
C SER A 368 17.24 32.56 -17.24
N GLU A 369 16.72 31.39 -16.83
CA GLU A 369 16.91 30.85 -15.49
C GLU A 369 18.30 30.23 -15.33
N ALA A 370 18.81 29.54 -16.35
CA ALA A 370 20.18 29.03 -16.39
C ALA A 370 21.20 30.16 -16.19
N ILE A 371 21.07 31.26 -16.95
CA ILE A 371 21.92 32.45 -16.84
C ILE A 371 21.78 33.08 -15.44
N SER A 372 20.55 33.20 -14.93
CA SER A 372 20.30 33.83 -13.62
C SER A 372 20.91 33.02 -12.48
N ARG A 373 20.81 31.69 -12.51
CA ARG A 373 21.39 30.80 -11.50
C ARG A 373 22.92 30.82 -11.52
N VAL A 374 23.53 30.85 -12.70
CA VAL A 374 25.00 30.98 -12.83
C VAL A 374 25.48 32.35 -12.35
N ARG A 375 24.77 33.43 -12.70
CA ARG A 375 25.07 34.77 -12.18
C ARG A 375 25.01 34.80 -10.65
N GLN A 376 23.96 34.23 -10.06
CA GLN A 376 23.81 34.16 -8.61
C GLN A 376 24.94 33.35 -7.98
N TYR A 377 25.30 32.20 -8.55
CA TYR A 377 26.41 31.36 -8.08
C TYR A 377 27.74 32.11 -8.06
N ILE A 378 28.06 32.85 -9.14
CA ILE A 378 29.31 33.65 -9.23
C ILE A 378 29.37 34.71 -8.12
N LEU A 379 28.23 35.38 -7.86
CA LEU A 379 28.12 36.40 -6.80
C LEU A 379 28.22 35.79 -5.40
N ASP A 380 27.55 34.66 -5.16
CA ASP A 380 27.54 33.97 -3.85
C ASP A 380 28.90 33.38 -3.49
N GLN A 381 29.71 33.00 -4.49
CA GLN A 381 31.07 32.48 -4.30
C GLN A 381 32.16 33.56 -4.29
N ASP A 382 31.78 34.85 -4.39
CA ASP A 382 32.70 36.01 -4.42
C ASP A 382 33.84 35.83 -5.45
N MET A 383 33.50 35.30 -6.63
CA MET A 383 34.50 35.01 -7.66
C MET A 383 34.98 36.31 -8.32
N ASP A 384 36.26 36.36 -8.70
CA ASP A 384 36.80 37.48 -9.47
C ASP A 384 36.16 37.54 -10.86
N THR A 385 35.40 38.61 -11.12
CA THR A 385 34.72 38.89 -12.39
C THR A 385 35.49 39.87 -13.27
N THR A 386 36.73 40.22 -12.91
CA THR A 386 37.58 41.12 -13.71
C THR A 386 37.81 40.53 -15.11
N GLY A 387 37.28 41.19 -16.14
CA GLY A 387 37.33 40.71 -17.53
C GLY A 387 36.30 39.61 -17.88
N TYR A 388 35.29 39.44 -17.02
CA TYR A 388 34.18 38.49 -17.16
C TYR A 388 32.84 39.16 -16.81
N PRO A 389 32.33 40.08 -17.66
CA PRO A 389 31.08 40.81 -17.41
C PRO A 389 29.87 39.88 -17.32
N LEU A 390 29.13 39.95 -16.20
CA LEU A 390 27.98 39.07 -15.91
C LEU A 390 26.73 39.42 -16.73
N GLU A 391 26.71 40.62 -17.30
CA GLU A 391 25.72 41.09 -18.26
C GLU A 391 25.84 40.39 -19.62
N ASP A 392 27.04 39.90 -19.97
CA ASP A 392 27.34 39.26 -21.26
C ASP A 392 27.31 37.72 -21.18
N LEU A 393 26.78 37.15 -20.09
CA LEU A 393 26.60 35.71 -19.96
C LEU A 393 25.69 35.20 -21.09
N HIS A 394 26.21 34.21 -21.81
CA HIS A 394 25.51 33.50 -22.85
C HIS A 394 25.34 32.04 -22.44
N ALA A 395 24.23 31.42 -22.83
CA ALA A 395 23.94 30.03 -22.55
C ALA A 395 23.76 29.26 -23.86
N GLU A 396 24.54 28.19 -24.02
CA GLU A 396 24.45 27.26 -25.13
C GLU A 396 23.82 25.95 -24.65
N ARG A 397 22.75 25.51 -25.32
CA ARG A 397 22.00 24.32 -24.95
C ARG A 397 22.78 23.05 -25.32
N PHE A 398 22.85 22.10 -24.40
CA PHE A 398 23.22 20.70 -24.68
C PHE A 398 22.11 19.74 -24.22
N SER A 399 22.33 18.42 -24.30
CA SER A 399 21.24 17.43 -24.24
C SER A 399 20.46 17.43 -22.91
N VAL A 400 21.11 17.78 -21.79
CA VAL A 400 20.52 17.74 -20.43
C VAL A 400 20.72 19.04 -19.63
N GLY A 401 21.03 20.14 -20.31
CA GLY A 401 21.30 21.42 -19.63
C GLY A 401 21.90 22.52 -20.51
N TRP A 402 22.57 23.47 -19.87
CA TRP A 402 23.15 24.66 -20.48
C TRP A 402 24.62 24.83 -20.12
N MET A 403 25.44 25.14 -21.12
CA MET A 403 26.79 25.63 -20.96
C MET A 403 26.75 27.16 -20.92
N VAL A 404 27.08 27.76 -19.78
CA VAL A 404 26.99 29.20 -19.56
C VAL A 404 28.39 29.81 -19.46
N PHE A 405 28.67 30.80 -20.29
CA PHE A 405 29.98 31.44 -20.40
C PHE A 405 29.88 32.86 -20.97
N VAL A 406 30.94 33.67 -20.81
CA VAL A 406 31.07 34.96 -21.50
C VAL A 406 31.81 34.77 -22.84
N PRO A 407 31.18 35.08 -23.99
CA PRO A 407 31.81 34.94 -25.31
C PRO A 407 33.08 35.78 -25.46
N THR A 408 33.94 35.36 -26.38
CA THR A 408 35.25 35.99 -26.62
C THR A 408 35.18 36.84 -27.86
N GLN A 409 35.75 38.04 -27.83
CA GLN A 409 35.78 38.89 -29.02
C GLN A 409 36.82 38.39 -30.04
N PRO A 410 36.64 38.64 -31.35
CA PRO A 410 37.62 38.24 -32.36
C PRO A 410 39.01 38.82 -32.07
N GLY A 411 39.99 37.94 -31.83
CA GLY A 411 41.39 38.32 -31.51
C GLY A 411 41.76 38.31 -30.03
N GLU A 412 40.81 37.99 -29.13
CA GLU A 412 41.03 37.88 -27.69
C GLU A 412 41.60 36.50 -27.30
N ILE A 413 42.69 36.47 -26.51
CA ILE A 413 43.29 35.23 -26.02
C ILE A 413 42.56 34.80 -24.75
N SER A 414 41.89 33.65 -24.79
CA SER A 414 41.04 33.13 -23.71
C SER A 414 41.82 32.22 -22.77
N ILE A 415 42.53 32.80 -21.81
CA ILE A 415 43.24 32.04 -20.76
C ILE A 415 42.56 32.30 -19.42
N GLY A 416 42.09 31.23 -18.77
CA GLY A 416 41.58 31.27 -17.39
C GLY A 416 40.12 31.66 -17.21
N ARG A 417 39.31 31.69 -18.28
CA ARG A 417 37.86 31.97 -18.16
C ARG A 417 37.11 30.75 -17.60
N ALA A 418 36.19 31.01 -16.68
CA ALA A 418 35.31 29.99 -16.14
C ALA A 418 34.22 29.63 -17.17
N ILE A 419 33.93 28.33 -17.29
CA ILE A 419 32.77 27.80 -18.00
C ILE A 419 31.90 27.09 -16.97
N PHE A 420 30.61 27.40 -16.95
CA PHE A 420 29.66 26.79 -16.04
C PHE A 420 28.75 25.84 -16.82
N TYR A 421 28.43 24.71 -16.22
CA TYR A 421 27.48 23.75 -16.74
C TYR A 421 26.36 23.62 -15.74
N ILE A 422 25.13 23.91 -16.16
CA ILE A 422 23.95 23.77 -15.32
C ILE A 422 22.99 22.78 -15.97
N GLY A 423 22.67 21.71 -15.24
CA GLY A 423 21.71 20.71 -15.69
C GLY A 423 20.28 21.22 -15.61
N ASP A 424 19.37 20.58 -16.32
CA ASP A 424 17.93 20.82 -16.18
C ASP A 424 17.42 20.54 -14.75
N ASP A 425 18.16 19.73 -13.99
CA ASP A 425 17.98 19.47 -12.56
C ASP A 425 18.45 20.61 -11.64
N GLY A 426 19.04 21.66 -12.21
CA GLY A 426 19.61 22.78 -11.48
C GLY A 426 20.98 22.49 -10.84
N VAL A 427 21.58 21.32 -11.07
CA VAL A 427 22.94 21.03 -10.61
C VAL A 427 23.92 21.88 -11.43
N LEU A 428 24.71 22.69 -10.75
CA LEU A 428 25.69 23.60 -11.35
C LEU A 428 27.11 23.11 -11.05
N GLU A 429 27.92 22.97 -12.10
CA GLU A 429 29.32 22.59 -12.02
C GLU A 429 30.19 23.64 -12.75
N GLN A 430 31.36 23.95 -12.19
CA GLN A 430 32.35 24.82 -12.80
C GLN A 430 33.47 23.98 -13.44
N SER A 431 33.84 24.31 -14.67
CA SER A 431 35.01 23.76 -15.34
C SER A 431 36.04 24.83 -15.65
N SER A 432 37.31 24.44 -15.68
CA SER A 432 38.42 25.27 -16.17
C SER A 432 38.45 25.30 -17.70
N SER A 433 38.86 26.42 -18.29
CA SER A 433 39.05 26.56 -19.75
C SER A 433 40.09 25.58 -20.36
N SER A 434 40.84 24.84 -19.55
CA SER A 434 41.80 23.81 -20.01
C SER A 434 41.16 22.46 -20.37
N VAL A 435 39.88 22.25 -20.04
CA VAL A 435 39.15 21.03 -20.42
C VAL A 435 38.28 21.32 -21.64
N SER A 436 38.32 20.43 -22.64
CA SER A 436 37.46 20.57 -23.83
C SER A 436 35.98 20.51 -23.44
N PRO A 437 35.14 21.47 -23.88
CA PRO A 437 33.72 21.46 -23.58
C PRO A 437 33.00 20.16 -23.95
N SER A 438 33.37 19.54 -25.08
CA SER A 438 32.79 18.27 -25.53
C SER A 438 33.04 17.10 -24.57
N VAL A 439 34.22 17.07 -23.93
CA VAL A 439 34.57 16.00 -22.96
C VAL A 439 33.80 16.23 -21.66
N TYR A 440 33.75 17.47 -21.20
CA TYR A 440 33.06 17.80 -19.96
C TYR A 440 31.54 17.58 -20.06
N ILE A 441 30.92 17.95 -21.19
CA ILE A 441 29.50 17.72 -21.46
C ILE A 441 29.18 16.22 -21.38
N ALA A 442 29.98 15.35 -21.99
CA ALA A 442 29.74 13.90 -21.95
C ALA A 442 29.82 13.33 -20.53
N GLU A 443 30.75 13.80 -19.71
CA GLU A 443 30.83 13.38 -18.30
C GLU A 443 29.68 13.93 -17.45
N PHE A 444 29.28 15.18 -17.70
CA PHE A 444 28.14 15.81 -17.04
C PHE A 444 26.85 15.04 -17.36
N GLU A 445 26.63 14.67 -18.63
CA GLU A 445 25.52 13.83 -19.07
C GLU A 445 25.50 12.47 -18.36
N GLN A 446 26.64 11.80 -18.22
CA GLN A 446 26.71 10.55 -17.45
C GLN A 446 26.36 10.72 -15.98
N ARG A 447 26.75 11.84 -15.35
CA ARG A 447 26.39 12.14 -13.96
C ARG A 447 24.91 12.45 -13.82
N PHE A 448 24.35 13.22 -14.76
CA PHE A 448 22.91 13.48 -14.85
C PHE A 448 22.13 12.17 -14.97
N GLN A 449 22.51 11.30 -15.91
CA GLN A 449 21.87 9.99 -16.07
C GLN A 449 22.00 9.11 -14.82
N ARG A 450 23.12 9.17 -14.08
CA ARG A 450 23.24 8.46 -12.79
C ARG A 450 22.32 8.99 -11.69
N ARG A 451 21.93 10.26 -11.74
CA ARG A 451 20.97 10.85 -10.78
C ARG A 451 19.52 10.46 -11.09
N TYR A 452 19.20 10.21 -12.36
CA TYR A 452 17.84 10.00 -12.85
C TYR A 452 17.54 8.60 -13.40
N GLY A 453 18.56 7.77 -13.59
CA GLY A 453 18.44 6.37 -13.99
C GLY A 453 18.48 5.43 -12.77
N THR A 454 17.83 4.28 -12.90
CA THR A 454 18.01 3.14 -12.00
C THR A 454 19.48 2.73 -11.99
N ALA A 455 20.14 2.82 -10.83
CA ALA A 455 21.45 2.24 -10.63
C ALA A 455 21.35 0.72 -10.88
N ASP A 456 22.23 0.20 -11.74
CA ASP A 456 22.36 -1.22 -12.09
C ASP A 456 22.39 -2.16 -10.86
#